data_AF-A0A955IES1-F1
#
_entry.id   AF-A0A955IES1-F1
#
_cell.length_a   1.000
_cell.length_b   1.000
_cell.length_c   1.000
_cell.angle_alpha   90.00
_cell.angle_beta   90.00
_cell.angle_gamma   90.00
#
_symmetry.space_group_name_H-M   'P 1'
#
loop_
_entity.id
_entity.type
_entity.pdbx_description
1 polymer ?
#
loop_
_entity_poly.entity_id
_entity_poly.type
_entity_poly.pdbx_seq_one_letter_code
_entity_poly.pdbx_strand_id
1 'polypeptide(L)'
;MRSWTLAWRCASALGAAFVTSAFACGAGLPCGYSVTTIMGPALPPFGQTTLRLHDINDAGLAVGHYFLISSARVPCTWTAEEGVKAIPVGASGILDAESVKVNNNNWILVNAQTNRGKRGFVLIPNASGSWDWVQMLPPVEGGVDTWVFDINDKNQVVGRQSAGVGNYPHGGYMWSIETGRVDIAIEGWNATSCVAINDAGTIAGDVSQSVQASGAASTRAFVLHEGAVTIVEPRGPYATSACGAINAAGILAGGFANATGLVGVGFTLDGSRDELVVIPPPQEASRWMPRDINGTGVMCGAMILSSNNQLRACVADGSGVLNLTQYAPPGVSYLSDAPSIRDDGTMVIKCISFCSVLLWPVDASVGDVNCDGTVGPKDVAAVINAWGAKDSAADTNADGVVDGADLGVVLANWTQG
;
A
#
# COMPACT_ATOMS: atom_id res chain seq x y z
N MET A 1 28.88 29.86 10.72
CA MET A 1 29.39 29.04 9.61
C MET A 1 29.80 27.69 10.16
N ARG A 2 28.89 26.72 10.17
CA ARG A 2 29.17 25.33 10.51
C ARG A 2 28.51 24.49 9.42
N SER A 3 29.35 23.84 8.62
CA SER A 3 29.00 22.89 7.58
C SER A 3 28.70 21.53 8.21
N TRP A 4 27.62 20.88 7.78
CA TRP A 4 27.40 19.44 7.96
C TRP A 4 27.50 18.78 6.59
N THR A 5 28.45 17.86 6.46
CA THR A 5 28.67 17.00 5.30
C THR A 5 27.89 15.71 5.55
N LEU A 6 26.86 15.44 4.75
CA LEU A 6 26.24 14.12 4.64
C LEU A 6 27.07 13.31 3.64
N ALA A 7 27.61 12.17 4.06
CA ALA A 7 28.29 11.23 3.17
C ALA A 7 27.53 9.90 3.20
N TRP A 8 26.69 9.67 2.20
CA TRP A 8 26.29 8.32 1.79
C TRP A 8 27.37 7.80 0.83
N ARG A 9 28.00 6.68 1.17
CA ARG A 9 28.92 5.93 0.29
C ARG A 9 28.45 4.48 0.21
N CYS A 10 27.84 4.09 -0.90
CA CYS A 10 27.96 2.72 -1.41
C CYS A 10 28.96 2.78 -2.57
N ALA A 11 30.15 2.20 -2.37
CA ALA A 11 31.18 2.08 -3.39
C ALA A 11 31.07 0.72 -4.10
N SER A 12 31.26 0.78 -5.42
CA SER A 12 31.30 -0.28 -6.41
C SER A 12 32.43 -1.31 -6.22
N ALA A 13 32.18 -2.57 -6.61
CA ALA A 13 33.22 -3.46 -7.15
C ALA A 13 32.66 -4.44 -8.19
N LEU A 14 33.29 -4.45 -9.37
CA LEU A 14 33.11 -5.39 -10.48
C LEU A 14 33.78 -6.74 -10.19
N GLY A 15 33.13 -7.86 -10.54
CA GLY A 15 33.75 -9.20 -10.57
C GLY A 15 32.72 -10.32 -10.81
N ALA A 16 32.96 -11.17 -11.80
CA ALA A 16 31.98 -12.06 -12.42
C ALA A 16 31.41 -13.20 -11.52
N ALA A 17 30.12 -13.48 -11.80
CA ALA A 17 29.45 -14.78 -11.77
C ALA A 17 29.33 -15.53 -10.43
N PHE A 18 28.26 -15.21 -9.69
CA PHE A 18 27.19 -16.13 -9.27
C PHE A 18 26.05 -15.22 -8.77
N VAL A 19 25.02 -14.98 -9.61
CA VAL A 19 23.88 -14.13 -9.23
C VAL A 19 22.89 -14.99 -8.47
N THR A 20 23.08 -15.11 -7.16
CA THR A 20 21.98 -15.40 -6.23
C THR A 20 21.25 -14.09 -5.98
N SER A 21 19.97 -14.04 -6.36
CA SER A 21 18.92 -13.11 -5.94
C SER A 21 19.36 -11.99 -4.99
N ALA A 22 19.89 -10.91 -5.54
CA ALA A 22 20.11 -9.69 -4.77
C ALA A 22 18.80 -8.88 -4.78
N PHE A 23 17.90 -9.22 -3.86
CA PHE A 23 17.10 -8.20 -3.22
C PHE A 23 18.10 -7.13 -2.75
N ALA A 24 17.87 -5.85 -3.09
CA ALA A 24 18.62 -4.78 -2.47
C ALA A 24 18.40 -4.92 -0.96
N CYS A 25 19.44 -5.36 -0.23
CA CYS A 25 19.47 -5.65 1.22
C CYS A 25 18.09 -5.49 1.85
N GLY A 26 17.24 -6.52 1.66
CA GLY A 26 15.83 -6.42 1.98
C GLY A 26 15.71 -6.07 3.44
N ALA A 27 15.16 -4.91 3.76
CA ALA A 27 14.73 -4.63 5.11
C ALA A 27 13.68 -5.71 5.42
N GLY A 28 14.08 -6.73 6.18
CA GLY A 28 13.16 -7.73 6.69
C GLY A 28 12.06 -7.06 7.48
N LEU A 29 10.97 -7.80 7.75
CA LEU A 29 9.92 -7.28 8.62
C LEU A 29 10.50 -6.72 9.94
N PRO A 30 10.01 -5.58 10.44
CA PRO A 30 10.54 -4.97 11.65
C PRO A 30 10.27 -5.86 12.87
N CYS A 31 11.09 -5.70 13.91
CA CYS A 31 10.99 -6.48 15.14
C CYS A 31 9.64 -6.37 15.85
N GLY A 32 8.94 -5.27 15.65
CA GLY A 32 7.57 -5.14 16.06
C GLY A 32 6.96 -3.84 15.59
N TYR A 33 5.77 -3.57 16.09
CA TYR A 33 5.05 -2.35 15.82
C TYR A 33 4.56 -1.73 17.10
N SER A 34 4.70 -0.42 17.17
CA SER A 34 4.01 0.41 18.14
C SER A 34 2.69 0.86 17.54
N VAL A 35 1.70 1.04 18.41
CA VAL A 35 0.29 1.09 18.01
C VAL A 35 -0.34 2.40 18.48
N THR A 36 -0.94 3.16 17.55
CA THR A 36 -1.89 4.23 17.88
C THR A 36 -3.28 3.89 17.39
N THR A 37 -4.23 3.87 18.30
CA THR A 37 -5.65 3.75 17.95
C THR A 37 -6.21 5.13 17.62
N ILE A 38 -6.79 5.25 16.44
CA ILE A 38 -7.46 6.47 15.96
C ILE A 38 -8.95 6.20 15.91
N MET A 39 -9.71 6.98 16.65
CA MET A 39 -11.15 6.85 16.72
C MET A 39 -11.86 7.87 15.83
N GLY A 40 -12.99 7.44 15.25
CA GLY A 40 -13.87 8.37 14.56
C GLY A 40 -14.48 9.43 15.49
N PRO A 41 -14.89 10.58 14.96
CA PRO A 41 -15.57 11.61 15.74
C PRO A 41 -16.84 11.06 16.39
N ALA A 42 -17.17 11.56 17.58
CA ALA A 42 -18.44 11.26 18.23
C ALA A 42 -19.56 12.10 17.59
N LEU A 43 -20.69 11.45 17.29
CA LEU A 43 -21.93 12.08 16.85
C LEU A 43 -22.98 11.93 17.94
N PRO A 44 -23.18 12.92 18.83
CA PRO A 44 -24.27 12.87 19.80
C PRO A 44 -25.65 12.82 19.12
N PRO A 45 -26.62 12.05 19.65
CA PRO A 45 -26.54 11.14 20.80
C PRO A 45 -26.06 9.70 20.46
N PHE A 46 -25.63 9.43 19.24
CA PHE A 46 -25.40 8.09 18.69
C PHE A 46 -24.04 7.47 19.00
N GLY A 47 -23.12 8.25 19.58
CA GLY A 47 -21.81 7.76 20.00
C GLY A 47 -20.77 7.83 18.87
N GLN A 48 -19.87 6.84 18.83
CA GLN A 48 -18.68 6.89 17.98
C GLN A 48 -18.97 6.46 16.55
N THR A 49 -18.42 7.17 15.58
CA THR A 49 -18.54 6.83 14.16
C THR A 49 -17.49 5.82 13.73
N THR A 50 -17.81 5.02 12.72
CA THR A 50 -16.82 4.13 12.11
C THR A 50 -15.85 4.94 11.26
N LEU A 51 -14.57 4.97 11.64
CA LEU A 51 -13.49 5.57 10.87
C LEU A 51 -12.77 4.52 10.01
N ARG A 52 -12.50 4.86 8.75
CA ARG A 52 -11.68 4.09 7.81
C ARG A 52 -10.67 5.02 7.17
N LEU A 53 -9.43 4.98 7.65
CA LEU A 53 -8.30 5.58 6.96
C LEU A 53 -7.84 4.65 5.83
N HIS A 54 -7.42 5.24 4.72
CA HIS A 54 -7.01 4.54 3.51
C HIS A 54 -5.55 4.78 3.16
N ASP A 55 -4.99 5.93 3.51
CA ASP A 55 -3.63 6.31 3.13
C ASP A 55 -3.00 7.31 4.09
N ILE A 56 -1.67 7.43 4.06
CA ILE A 56 -0.88 8.38 4.86
C ILE A 56 0.40 8.79 4.11
N ASN A 57 0.74 10.08 4.15
CA ASN A 57 1.96 10.60 3.55
C ASN A 57 3.13 10.71 4.55
N ASP A 58 4.29 11.17 4.10
CA ASP A 58 5.50 11.24 4.93
C ASP A 58 5.40 12.28 6.05
N ALA A 59 4.61 13.34 5.83
CA ALA A 59 4.30 14.34 6.84
C ALA A 59 3.34 13.84 7.94
N GLY A 60 2.82 12.61 7.81
CA GLY A 60 1.88 12.02 8.77
C GLY A 60 0.44 12.49 8.58
N LEU A 61 0.11 13.09 7.43
CA LEU A 61 -1.26 13.39 7.05
C LEU A 61 -1.90 12.11 6.52
N ALA A 62 -2.87 11.58 7.26
CA ALA A 62 -3.68 10.45 6.83
C ALA A 62 -5.03 10.89 6.27
N VAL A 63 -5.57 10.14 5.31
CA VAL A 63 -6.86 10.43 4.67
C VAL A 63 -7.79 9.21 4.69
N GLY A 64 -9.09 9.46 4.68
CA GLY A 64 -10.10 8.41 4.69
C GLY A 64 -11.53 8.91 4.76
N HIS A 65 -12.38 8.16 5.45
CA HIS A 65 -13.73 8.63 5.74
C HIS A 65 -14.24 8.11 7.08
N TYR A 66 -15.29 8.75 7.57
CA TYR A 66 -16.13 8.19 8.62
C TYR A 66 -17.60 8.18 8.21
N PHE A 67 -18.39 7.31 8.85
CA PHE A 67 -19.81 7.16 8.55
C PHE A 67 -20.68 8.08 9.42
N LEU A 68 -21.62 8.77 8.79
CA LEU A 68 -22.76 9.38 9.46
C LEU A 68 -23.82 8.33 9.80
N ILE A 69 -24.81 8.71 10.62
CA ILE A 69 -25.97 7.87 10.96
C ILE A 69 -26.76 7.46 9.70
N SER A 70 -26.78 8.32 8.69
CA SER A 70 -27.39 8.03 7.39
C SER A 70 -26.64 6.97 6.57
N SER A 71 -25.53 6.43 7.09
CA SER A 71 -24.55 5.60 6.38
C SER A 71 -23.82 6.33 5.24
N ALA A 72 -24.01 7.65 5.11
CA ALA A 72 -23.21 8.46 4.21
C ALA A 72 -21.78 8.60 4.76
N ARG A 73 -20.80 8.48 3.88
CA ARG A 73 -19.38 8.68 4.16
C ARG A 73 -19.05 10.16 4.05
N VAL A 74 -18.30 10.62 5.04
CA VAL A 74 -17.73 11.97 5.08
C VAL A 74 -16.22 11.82 4.91
N PRO A 75 -15.64 12.42 3.85
CA PRO A 75 -14.20 12.38 3.64
C PRO A 75 -13.51 13.13 4.77
N CYS A 76 -12.38 12.62 5.24
CA CYS A 76 -11.67 13.21 6.37
C CYS A 76 -10.15 13.18 6.20
N THR A 77 -9.49 14.05 6.95
CA THR A 77 -8.06 14.00 7.24
C THR A 77 -7.83 13.61 8.70
N TRP A 78 -6.63 13.14 9.00
CA TRP A 78 -6.14 12.96 10.35
C TRP A 78 -4.66 13.34 10.45
N THR A 79 -4.29 14.00 11.53
CA THR A 79 -2.90 14.15 11.99
C THR A 79 -2.84 13.94 13.51
N ALA A 80 -1.65 13.68 14.05
CA ALA A 80 -1.47 13.54 15.50
C ALA A 80 -1.84 14.83 16.27
N GLU A 81 -1.63 15.99 15.65
CA GLU A 81 -1.89 17.30 16.25
C GLU A 81 -3.38 17.69 16.19
N GLU A 82 -4.04 17.39 15.07
CA GLU A 82 -5.37 17.90 14.78
C GLU A 82 -6.50 16.90 15.00
N GLY A 83 -6.16 15.61 15.13
CA GLY A 83 -7.14 14.52 15.17
C GLY A 83 -7.91 14.39 13.86
N VAL A 84 -9.06 13.72 13.89
CA VAL A 84 -9.90 13.51 12.70
C VAL A 84 -10.66 14.79 12.37
N LYS A 85 -10.46 15.32 11.17
CA LYS A 85 -11.19 16.48 10.64
C LYS A 85 -11.95 16.13 9.38
N ALA A 86 -13.22 16.53 9.32
CA ALA A 86 -14.01 16.41 8.11
C ALA A 86 -13.49 17.36 7.03
N ILE A 87 -13.40 16.87 5.79
CA ILE A 87 -13.16 17.72 4.63
C ILE A 87 -14.52 18.29 4.20
N PRO A 88 -14.72 19.62 4.21
CA PRO A 88 -15.96 20.22 3.75
C PRO A 88 -16.18 19.90 2.27
N VAL A 89 -17.27 19.21 1.98
CA VAL A 89 -17.64 18.84 0.61
C VAL A 89 -18.16 20.09 -0.10
N GLY A 90 -17.29 20.72 -0.90
CA GLY A 90 -17.55 22.02 -1.51
C GLY A 90 -18.49 22.03 -2.72
N ALA A 91 -18.82 20.87 -3.29
CA ALA A 91 -19.64 20.78 -4.50
C ALA A 91 -21.11 20.43 -4.20
N SER A 92 -22.02 21.26 -4.68
CA SER A 92 -23.46 20.97 -4.68
C SER A 92 -23.75 19.64 -5.38
N GLY A 93 -24.55 18.77 -4.76
CA GLY A 93 -25.00 17.51 -5.35
C GLY A 93 -24.14 16.28 -5.04
N ILE A 94 -23.11 16.40 -4.19
CA ILE A 94 -22.45 15.23 -3.60
C ILE A 94 -23.31 14.68 -2.46
N LEU A 95 -23.56 13.37 -2.50
CA LEU A 95 -24.41 12.65 -1.54
C LEU A 95 -23.58 11.84 -0.53
N ASP A 96 -22.39 11.43 -0.92
CA ASP A 96 -21.53 10.49 -0.21
C ASP A 96 -20.11 10.62 -0.78
N ALA A 97 -19.07 10.68 0.05
CA ALA A 97 -17.70 10.86 -0.41
C ALA A 97 -16.66 10.22 0.52
N GLU A 98 -15.52 9.83 -0.04
CA GLU A 98 -14.36 9.32 0.69
C GLU A 98 -13.07 9.86 0.09
N SER A 99 -12.11 10.29 0.92
CA SER A 99 -10.75 10.51 0.46
C SER A 99 -10.01 9.18 0.42
N VAL A 100 -9.22 8.92 -0.63
CA VAL A 100 -8.67 7.57 -0.92
C VAL A 100 -7.14 7.50 -0.94
N LYS A 101 -6.46 8.57 -1.36
CA LYS A 101 -5.00 8.66 -1.45
C LYS A 101 -4.54 10.10 -1.20
N VAL A 102 -3.32 10.27 -0.71
CA VAL A 102 -2.67 11.56 -0.44
C VAL A 102 -1.20 11.49 -0.81
N ASN A 103 -0.69 12.51 -1.50
CA ASN A 103 0.75 12.59 -1.81
C ASN A 103 1.50 13.51 -0.83
N ASN A 104 2.82 13.63 -0.99
CA ASN A 104 3.67 14.45 -0.13
C ASN A 104 3.52 15.97 -0.37
N ASN A 105 2.81 16.38 -1.42
CA ASN A 105 2.38 17.76 -1.64
C ASN A 105 1.04 18.09 -0.94
N ASN A 106 0.49 17.15 -0.16
CA ASN A 106 -0.83 17.24 0.48
C ASN A 106 -2.01 17.35 -0.49
N TRP A 107 -1.86 16.90 -1.73
CA TRP A 107 -2.98 16.73 -2.64
C TRP A 107 -3.75 15.49 -2.25
N ILE A 108 -5.08 15.59 -2.20
CA ILE A 108 -5.95 14.53 -1.72
C ILE A 108 -6.86 14.08 -2.86
N LEU A 109 -6.94 12.77 -3.09
CA LEU A 109 -7.90 12.17 -4.01
C LEU A 109 -9.19 11.86 -3.27
N VAL A 110 -10.33 12.22 -3.86
CA VAL A 110 -11.67 11.94 -3.31
C VAL A 110 -12.53 11.26 -4.36
N ASN A 111 -13.19 10.16 -4.00
CA ASN A 111 -14.25 9.57 -4.80
C ASN A 111 -15.61 9.89 -4.16
N ALA A 112 -16.55 10.41 -4.94
CA ALA A 112 -17.86 10.80 -4.45
C ALA A 112 -19.01 10.30 -5.32
N GLN A 113 -20.13 9.96 -4.68
CA GLN A 113 -21.40 9.73 -5.34
C GLN A 113 -22.11 11.06 -5.59
N THR A 114 -22.50 11.29 -6.84
CA THR A 114 -23.31 12.44 -7.25
C THR A 114 -24.66 11.97 -7.79
N ASN A 115 -25.57 12.91 -8.06
CA ASN A 115 -26.82 12.64 -8.76
C ASN A 115 -26.64 12.18 -10.24
N ARG A 116 -25.41 12.27 -10.79
CA ARG A 116 -25.05 11.88 -12.16
C ARG A 116 -24.10 10.67 -12.23
N GLY A 117 -23.96 9.94 -11.12
CA GLY A 117 -23.03 8.82 -10.97
C GLY A 117 -21.79 9.17 -10.16
N LYS A 118 -20.77 8.31 -10.19
CA LYS A 118 -19.56 8.47 -9.37
C LYS A 118 -18.56 9.41 -10.01
N ARG A 119 -17.90 10.23 -9.20
CA ARG A 119 -16.90 11.19 -9.67
C ARG A 119 -15.65 11.14 -8.81
N GLY A 120 -14.51 11.10 -9.48
CA GLY A 120 -13.22 11.38 -8.87
C GLY A 120 -12.98 12.88 -8.77
N PHE A 121 -12.32 13.30 -7.70
CA PHE A 121 -11.92 14.67 -7.43
C PHE A 121 -10.47 14.70 -6.96
N VAL A 122 -9.76 15.77 -7.31
CA VAL A 122 -8.45 16.10 -6.81
C VAL A 122 -8.58 17.38 -5.99
N LEU A 123 -8.19 17.32 -4.72
CA LEU A 123 -8.20 18.45 -3.79
C LEU A 123 -6.78 19.01 -3.72
N ILE A 124 -6.63 20.24 -4.19
CA ILE A 124 -5.33 20.92 -4.31
C ILE A 124 -5.21 21.95 -3.20
N PRO A 125 -4.21 21.87 -2.31
CA PRO A 125 -4.00 22.87 -1.26
C PRO A 125 -3.91 24.28 -1.84
N ASN A 126 -4.62 25.23 -1.22
CA ASN A 126 -4.62 26.62 -1.64
C ASN A 126 -4.07 27.56 -0.56
N ALA A 127 -3.80 28.81 -0.92
CA ALA A 127 -3.18 29.81 -0.04
C ALA A 127 -4.01 30.15 1.22
N SER A 128 -5.29 29.75 1.28
CA SER A 128 -6.15 29.95 2.44
C SER A 128 -6.02 28.84 3.49
N GLY A 129 -5.24 27.79 3.22
CA GLY A 129 -5.17 26.60 4.05
C GLY A 129 -6.36 25.64 3.86
N SER A 130 -7.05 25.75 2.72
CA SER A 130 -8.14 24.87 2.30
C SER A 130 -7.74 24.16 0.99
N TRP A 131 -8.72 23.59 0.28
CA TRP A 131 -8.50 22.91 -0.99
C TRP A 131 -9.38 23.43 -2.12
N ASP A 132 -8.78 23.57 -3.30
CA ASP A 132 -9.49 23.75 -4.55
C ASP A 132 -9.91 22.38 -5.10
N TRP A 133 -11.19 22.24 -5.43
CA TRP A 133 -11.76 20.98 -5.91
C TRP A 133 -11.72 20.91 -7.43
N VAL A 134 -10.93 19.97 -7.96
CA VAL A 134 -10.89 19.67 -9.40
C VAL A 134 -11.65 18.38 -9.66
N GLN A 135 -12.76 18.48 -10.39
CA GLN A 135 -13.59 17.33 -10.74
C GLN A 135 -13.07 16.60 -11.99
N MET A 136 -12.91 15.29 -11.90
CA MET A 136 -12.60 14.43 -13.05
C MET A 136 -13.90 14.10 -13.79
N LEU A 137 -14.06 14.63 -15.00
CA LEU A 137 -15.19 14.32 -15.87
C LEU A 137 -14.87 13.12 -16.77
N PRO A 138 -15.86 12.33 -17.22
CA PRO A 138 -15.65 11.30 -18.23
C PRO A 138 -15.38 11.93 -19.61
N PRO A 139 -14.76 11.19 -20.56
CA PRO A 139 -14.39 11.69 -21.89
C PRO A 139 -15.59 11.79 -22.83
N VAL A 140 -16.60 10.95 -22.61
CA VAL A 140 -17.78 10.82 -23.47
C VAL A 140 -18.99 11.50 -22.81
N GLU A 141 -19.72 12.28 -23.60
CA GLU A 141 -21.01 12.85 -23.17
C GLU A 141 -21.99 11.72 -22.85
N GLY A 142 -22.59 11.75 -21.65
CA GLY A 142 -23.40 10.63 -21.14
C GLY A 142 -22.60 9.51 -20.46
N GLY A 143 -21.27 9.61 -20.39
CA GLY A 143 -20.47 8.83 -19.45
C GLY A 143 -20.88 9.17 -18.02
N VAL A 144 -21.04 8.16 -17.17
CA VAL A 144 -21.63 8.35 -15.84
C VAL A 144 -20.68 8.11 -14.69
N ASP A 145 -19.49 7.54 -14.89
CA ASP A 145 -18.54 7.28 -13.79
C ASP A 145 -17.10 7.72 -14.11
N THR A 146 -16.45 8.34 -13.14
CA THR A 146 -14.98 8.49 -13.03
C THR A 146 -14.53 8.12 -11.63
N TRP A 147 -13.35 7.55 -11.53
CA TRP A 147 -12.69 7.17 -10.29
C TRP A 147 -11.25 7.64 -10.33
N VAL A 148 -10.77 8.14 -9.20
CA VAL A 148 -9.35 8.38 -8.94
C VAL A 148 -8.85 7.28 -8.01
N PHE A 149 -7.67 6.73 -8.28
CA PHE A 149 -7.12 5.62 -7.49
C PHE A 149 -5.79 5.97 -6.82
N ASP A 150 -4.88 6.60 -7.54
CA ASP A 150 -3.54 6.88 -7.02
C ASP A 150 -2.94 8.17 -7.58
N ILE A 151 -1.98 8.73 -6.83
CA ILE A 151 -1.32 10.00 -7.11
C ILE A 151 0.15 9.93 -6.69
N ASN A 152 1.05 10.39 -7.56
CA ASN A 152 2.47 10.50 -7.25
C ASN A 152 2.85 11.93 -6.76
N ASP A 153 4.09 12.13 -6.34
CA ASP A 153 4.60 13.41 -5.83
C ASP A 153 4.88 14.43 -6.95
N LYS A 154 4.77 14.01 -8.21
CA LYS A 154 4.67 14.91 -9.37
C LYS A 154 3.25 15.41 -9.63
N ASN A 155 2.30 15.09 -8.74
CA ASN A 155 0.90 15.47 -8.85
C ASN A 155 0.21 14.89 -10.10
N GLN A 156 0.64 13.72 -10.54
CA GLN A 156 0.01 12.96 -11.60
C GLN A 156 -0.95 11.95 -10.99
N VAL A 157 -2.20 11.96 -11.44
CA VAL A 157 -3.29 11.14 -10.91
C VAL A 157 -3.66 10.07 -11.91
N VAL A 158 -3.83 8.84 -11.46
CA VAL A 158 -4.34 7.75 -12.29
C VAL A 158 -5.72 7.28 -11.82
N GLY A 159 -6.47 6.72 -12.76
CA GLY A 159 -7.79 6.18 -12.45
C GLY A 159 -8.46 5.43 -13.58
N ARG A 160 -9.78 5.31 -13.46
CA ARG A 160 -10.65 4.73 -14.49
C ARG A 160 -11.89 5.59 -14.75
N GLN A 161 -12.45 5.43 -15.93
CA GLN A 161 -13.62 6.18 -16.39
C GLN A 161 -14.52 5.33 -17.28
N SER A 162 -15.79 5.73 -17.41
CA SER A 162 -16.64 5.30 -18.51
C SER A 162 -16.03 5.73 -19.85
N ALA A 163 -15.57 4.77 -20.66
CA ALA A 163 -15.06 5.01 -22.02
C ALA A 163 -16.14 4.87 -23.10
N GLY A 164 -17.34 4.39 -22.75
CA GLY A 164 -18.52 4.36 -23.61
C GLY A 164 -19.73 5.06 -22.98
N VAL A 165 -20.88 5.01 -23.66
CA VAL A 165 -22.15 5.47 -23.10
C VAL A 165 -22.57 4.56 -21.94
N GLY A 166 -22.86 5.15 -20.78
CA GLY A 166 -23.14 4.40 -19.55
C GLY A 166 -21.87 4.02 -18.79
N ASN A 167 -21.84 2.83 -18.18
CA ASN A 167 -20.73 2.39 -17.32
C ASN A 167 -19.61 1.68 -18.08
N TYR A 168 -19.81 1.26 -19.34
CA TYR A 168 -18.89 0.33 -20.00
C TYR A 168 -18.65 0.71 -21.48
N PRO A 169 -17.48 0.33 -22.03
CA PRO A 169 -16.30 -0.22 -21.33
C PRO A 169 -15.64 0.80 -20.39
N HIS A 170 -14.74 0.34 -19.52
CA HIS A 170 -13.90 1.24 -18.73
C HIS A 170 -12.61 1.61 -19.49
N GLY A 171 -12.22 2.88 -19.47
CA GLY A 171 -10.92 3.35 -19.91
C GLY A 171 -10.04 3.74 -18.73
N GLY A 172 -8.74 3.48 -18.83
CA GLY A 172 -7.76 4.04 -17.91
C GLY A 172 -7.50 5.50 -18.26
N TYR A 173 -7.01 6.28 -17.32
CA TYR A 173 -6.48 7.62 -17.61
C TYR A 173 -5.37 8.01 -16.65
N MET A 174 -4.57 8.96 -17.10
CA MET A 174 -3.68 9.78 -16.29
C MET A 174 -4.14 11.24 -16.39
N TRP A 175 -4.04 12.01 -15.32
CA TRP A 175 -4.33 13.43 -15.29
C TRP A 175 -3.22 14.19 -14.58
N SER A 176 -2.89 15.39 -15.06
CA SER A 176 -2.12 16.39 -14.34
C SER A 176 -2.61 17.79 -14.71
N ILE A 177 -2.23 18.81 -13.94
CA ILE A 177 -2.50 20.20 -14.33
C ILE A 177 -1.86 20.53 -15.68
N GLU A 178 -0.63 20.07 -15.91
CA GLU A 178 0.17 20.44 -17.07
C GLU A 178 -0.37 19.80 -18.36
N THR A 179 -0.71 18.53 -18.30
CA THR A 179 -1.12 17.74 -19.48
C THR A 179 -2.63 17.65 -19.65
N GLY A 180 -3.40 18.02 -18.62
CA GLY A 180 -4.79 17.63 -18.52
C GLY A 180 -4.95 16.10 -18.49
N ARG A 181 -6.13 15.62 -18.86
CA ARG A 181 -6.43 14.18 -18.90
C ARG A 181 -5.90 13.57 -20.19
N VAL A 182 -5.18 12.46 -20.04
CA VAL A 182 -4.71 11.60 -21.12
C VAL A 182 -5.32 10.21 -20.90
N ASP A 183 -6.06 9.72 -21.88
CA ASP A 183 -6.66 8.40 -21.81
C ASP A 183 -5.58 7.33 -22.05
N ILE A 184 -5.59 6.29 -21.21
CA ILE A 184 -4.66 5.16 -21.28
C ILE A 184 -5.45 3.94 -21.71
N ALA A 185 -5.14 3.45 -22.92
CA ALA A 185 -5.69 2.23 -23.49
C ALA A 185 -4.55 1.27 -23.80
N ILE A 186 -4.77 -0.01 -23.50
CA ILE A 186 -3.80 -1.07 -23.81
C ILE A 186 -4.28 -1.83 -25.04
N GLU A 187 -3.43 -1.90 -26.06
CA GLU A 187 -3.75 -2.56 -27.32
C GLU A 187 -4.12 -4.04 -27.12
N GLY A 188 -5.19 -4.50 -27.77
CA GLY A 188 -5.71 -5.86 -27.63
C GLY A 188 -6.62 -6.10 -26.44
N TRP A 189 -6.91 -5.08 -25.63
CA TRP A 189 -7.78 -5.16 -24.45
C TRP A 189 -9.01 -4.26 -24.58
N ASN A 190 -10.14 -4.73 -24.04
CA ASN A 190 -11.43 -4.03 -24.16
C ASN A 190 -11.72 -3.06 -23.02
N ALA A 191 -11.05 -3.24 -21.88
CA ALA A 191 -11.16 -2.34 -20.75
C ALA A 191 -9.80 -2.17 -20.07
N THR A 192 -9.57 -0.97 -19.51
CA THR A 192 -8.34 -0.61 -18.80
C THR A 192 -8.70 0.16 -17.52
N SER A 193 -7.94 -0.08 -16.46
CA SER A 193 -8.02 0.63 -15.18
C SER A 193 -6.61 0.89 -14.70
N CYS A 194 -6.20 2.16 -14.61
CA CYS A 194 -4.89 2.53 -14.06
C CYS A 194 -5.04 2.65 -12.55
N VAL A 195 -4.37 1.77 -11.79
CA VAL A 195 -4.61 1.58 -10.34
C VAL A 195 -3.56 2.28 -9.50
N ALA A 196 -2.29 2.25 -9.91
CA ALA A 196 -1.17 2.81 -9.15
C ALA A 196 -0.17 3.54 -10.06
N ILE A 197 0.55 4.52 -9.51
CA ILE A 197 1.56 5.30 -10.23
C ILE A 197 2.72 5.68 -9.30
N ASN A 198 3.96 5.53 -9.77
CA ASN A 198 5.14 6.01 -9.04
C ASN A 198 5.66 7.35 -9.59
N ASP A 199 6.65 7.94 -8.90
CA ASP A 199 7.26 9.23 -9.30
C ASP A 199 8.04 9.18 -10.62
N ALA A 200 8.44 8.00 -11.09
CA ALA A 200 9.00 7.85 -12.43
C ALA A 200 7.93 7.98 -13.52
N GLY A 201 6.63 8.04 -13.16
CA GLY A 201 5.51 8.02 -14.09
C GLY A 201 5.17 6.61 -14.59
N THR A 202 5.67 5.58 -13.91
CA THR A 202 5.33 4.18 -14.21
C THR A 202 3.94 3.91 -13.67
N ILE A 203 3.05 3.44 -14.53
CA ILE A 203 1.66 3.15 -14.19
C ILE A 203 1.48 1.65 -14.09
N ALA A 204 0.87 1.19 -13.00
CA ALA A 204 0.38 -0.18 -12.87
C ALA A 204 -1.14 -0.20 -12.85
N GLY A 205 -1.74 -1.28 -13.35
CA GLY A 205 -3.19 -1.37 -13.40
C GLY A 205 -3.70 -2.71 -13.88
N ASP A 206 -4.97 -2.73 -14.26
CA ASP A 206 -5.67 -3.90 -14.74
C ASP A 206 -6.22 -3.69 -16.15
N VAL A 207 -6.16 -4.75 -16.96
CA VAL A 207 -6.81 -4.85 -18.27
C VAL A 207 -7.75 -6.04 -18.31
N SER A 208 -8.79 -5.96 -19.14
CA SER A 208 -9.79 -7.02 -19.30
C SER A 208 -10.26 -7.17 -20.75
N GLN A 209 -10.38 -8.42 -21.22
CA GLN A 209 -11.02 -8.74 -22.49
C GLN A 209 -12.55 -8.66 -22.39
N SER A 210 -13.12 -8.71 -21.19
CA SER A 210 -14.52 -8.35 -20.97
C SER A 210 -14.69 -6.83 -20.93
N VAL A 211 -15.70 -6.32 -21.63
CA VAL A 211 -16.14 -4.91 -21.57
C VAL A 211 -16.64 -4.50 -20.19
N GLN A 212 -17.12 -5.47 -19.40
CA GLN A 212 -17.43 -5.29 -17.98
C GLN A 212 -16.20 -5.73 -17.20
N ALA A 213 -15.39 -4.79 -16.72
CA ALA A 213 -14.11 -5.00 -16.02
C ALA A 213 -14.22 -5.77 -14.68
N SER A 214 -15.28 -6.55 -14.47
CA SER A 214 -15.63 -7.26 -13.23
C SER A 214 -15.82 -8.77 -13.42
N GLY A 215 -15.52 -9.33 -14.60
CA GLY A 215 -15.53 -10.78 -14.85
C GLY A 215 -14.18 -11.44 -14.59
N ALA A 216 -14.05 -12.13 -13.45
CA ALA A 216 -12.84 -12.71 -12.86
C ALA A 216 -12.11 -13.82 -13.65
N ALA A 217 -12.29 -13.93 -14.97
CA ALA A 217 -11.56 -14.87 -15.82
C ALA A 217 -10.61 -14.19 -16.82
N SER A 218 -10.84 -12.91 -17.18
CA SER A 218 -10.02 -12.22 -18.19
C SER A 218 -9.12 -11.13 -17.63
N THR A 219 -9.15 -10.81 -16.34
CA THR A 219 -8.35 -9.72 -15.79
C THR A 219 -6.86 -10.07 -15.80
N ARG A 220 -6.03 -9.13 -16.27
CA ARG A 220 -4.58 -9.15 -16.13
C ARG A 220 -4.08 -7.85 -15.51
N ALA A 221 -3.14 -7.95 -14.60
CA ALA A 221 -2.34 -6.81 -14.19
C ALA A 221 -1.42 -6.39 -15.36
N PHE A 222 -1.06 -5.12 -15.43
CA PHE A 222 -0.06 -4.59 -16.35
C PHE A 222 0.85 -3.58 -15.66
N VAL A 223 2.04 -3.39 -16.23
CA VAL A 223 2.95 -2.27 -15.97
C VAL A 223 3.15 -1.52 -17.28
N LEU A 224 2.98 -0.20 -17.25
CA LEU A 224 3.27 0.73 -18.34
C LEU A 224 4.44 1.63 -17.91
N HIS A 225 5.57 1.47 -18.56
CA HIS A 225 6.78 2.26 -18.32
C HIS A 225 7.33 2.80 -19.64
N GLU A 226 7.47 4.12 -19.76
CA GLU A 226 8.01 4.78 -20.97
C GLU A 226 7.35 4.32 -22.29
N GLY A 227 6.05 4.03 -22.26
CA GLY A 227 5.29 3.56 -23.42
C GLY A 227 5.36 2.05 -23.68
N ALA A 228 6.24 1.33 -23.00
CA ALA A 228 6.29 -0.13 -23.03
C ALA A 228 5.28 -0.73 -22.04
N VAL A 229 4.52 -1.74 -22.48
CA VAL A 229 3.52 -2.43 -21.67
C VAL A 229 3.99 -3.86 -21.40
N THR A 230 4.05 -4.23 -20.13
CA THR A 230 4.26 -5.61 -19.66
C THR A 230 2.96 -6.14 -19.07
N ILE A 231 2.40 -7.20 -19.65
CA ILE A 231 1.22 -7.90 -19.14
C ILE A 231 1.65 -9.00 -18.18
N VAL A 232 1.04 -9.07 -17.00
CA VAL A 232 1.32 -10.12 -16.02
C VAL A 232 0.42 -11.30 -16.28
N GLU A 233 0.89 -12.29 -17.03
CA GLU A 233 0.11 -13.50 -17.27
C GLU A 233 0.01 -14.38 -16.01
N PRO A 234 -1.19 -14.87 -15.65
CA PRO A 234 -1.37 -15.79 -14.54
C PRO A 234 -0.68 -17.11 -14.83
N ARG A 235 0.04 -17.62 -13.83
CA ARG A 235 0.63 -18.97 -13.87
C ARG A 235 -0.37 -19.98 -13.34
N GLY A 236 -0.49 -21.15 -13.96
CA GLY A 236 -1.38 -22.22 -13.45
C GLY A 236 -1.07 -22.53 -11.97
N PRO A 237 -2.08 -22.67 -11.09
CA PRO A 237 -3.51 -22.86 -11.33
C PRO A 237 -4.36 -21.59 -11.40
N TYR A 238 -3.75 -20.40 -11.50
CA TYR A 238 -4.47 -19.13 -11.51
C TYR A 238 -5.02 -18.80 -12.90
N ALA A 239 -6.12 -18.04 -12.92
CA ALA A 239 -6.79 -17.59 -14.14
C ALA A 239 -6.73 -16.07 -14.33
N THR A 240 -6.40 -15.33 -13.27
CA THR A 240 -6.29 -13.86 -13.30
C THR A 240 -5.11 -13.37 -12.49
N SER A 241 -4.65 -12.19 -12.86
CA SER A 241 -3.74 -11.34 -12.08
C SER A 241 -4.42 -9.98 -11.91
N ALA A 242 -4.19 -9.35 -10.76
CA ALA A 242 -4.73 -8.03 -10.43
C ALA A 242 -3.65 -7.18 -9.76
N CYS A 243 -3.61 -5.90 -10.13
CA CYS A 243 -2.73 -4.91 -9.54
C CYS A 243 -3.19 -4.52 -8.13
N GLY A 244 -2.24 -4.43 -7.19
CA GLY A 244 -2.42 -3.76 -5.91
C GLY A 244 -1.79 -2.38 -5.95
N ALA A 245 -0.47 -2.33 -6.07
CA ALA A 245 0.33 -1.10 -6.06
C ALA A 245 1.63 -1.25 -6.85
N ILE A 246 2.36 -0.14 -7.00
CA ILE A 246 3.72 -0.10 -7.57
C ILE A 246 4.60 0.81 -6.72
N ASN A 247 5.81 0.37 -6.38
CA ASN A 247 6.73 1.19 -5.60
C ASN A 247 7.61 2.10 -6.46
N ALA A 248 8.44 2.92 -5.80
CA ALA A 248 9.38 3.83 -6.44
C ALA A 248 10.38 3.15 -7.40
N ALA A 249 10.73 1.88 -7.15
CA ALA A 249 11.61 1.10 -8.01
C ALA A 249 10.91 0.52 -9.26
N GLY A 250 9.60 0.68 -9.38
CA GLY A 250 8.81 0.10 -10.46
C GLY A 250 8.42 -1.36 -10.23
N ILE A 251 8.55 -1.86 -9.00
CA ILE A 251 8.13 -3.21 -8.62
C ILE A 251 6.62 -3.17 -8.35
N LEU A 252 5.87 -3.94 -9.13
CA LEU A 252 4.42 -4.12 -8.95
C LEU A 252 4.17 -5.15 -7.86
N ALA A 253 3.27 -4.85 -6.93
CA ALA A 253 2.67 -5.81 -6.02
C ALA A 253 1.22 -6.10 -6.45
N GLY A 254 0.83 -7.37 -6.47
CA GLY A 254 -0.49 -7.76 -6.92
C GLY A 254 -0.93 -9.13 -6.42
N GLY A 255 -2.11 -9.55 -6.85
CA GLY A 255 -2.68 -10.85 -6.50
C GLY A 255 -2.98 -11.69 -7.73
N PHE A 256 -2.65 -12.97 -7.71
CA PHE A 256 -3.24 -13.94 -8.62
C PHE A 256 -4.51 -14.51 -8.01
N ALA A 257 -5.49 -14.88 -8.85
CA ALA A 257 -6.65 -15.63 -8.39
C ALA A 257 -7.05 -16.75 -9.35
N ASN A 258 -7.64 -17.83 -8.80
CA ASN A 258 -8.20 -18.91 -9.61
C ASN A 258 -9.49 -18.47 -10.34
N ALA A 259 -10.01 -19.32 -11.23
CA ALA A 259 -11.19 -18.99 -12.04
C ALA A 259 -12.47 -18.70 -11.22
N THR A 260 -12.53 -19.11 -9.96
CA THR A 260 -13.64 -18.81 -9.04
C THR A 260 -13.41 -17.53 -8.23
N GLY A 261 -12.21 -16.93 -8.27
CA GLY A 261 -11.82 -15.78 -7.47
C GLY A 261 -11.61 -16.09 -5.97
N LEU A 262 -11.65 -17.36 -5.57
CA LEU A 262 -11.69 -17.79 -4.17
C LEU A 262 -10.31 -18.08 -3.58
N VAL A 263 -9.33 -18.46 -4.41
CA VAL A 263 -7.94 -18.65 -3.98
C VAL A 263 -7.15 -17.46 -4.49
N GLY A 264 -6.37 -16.80 -3.62
CA GLY A 264 -5.48 -15.74 -4.05
C GLY A 264 -4.13 -15.78 -3.37
N VAL A 265 -3.08 -15.70 -4.19
CA VAL A 265 -1.69 -15.58 -3.74
C VAL A 265 -1.18 -14.19 -4.11
N GLY A 266 -0.30 -13.65 -3.29
CA GLY A 266 0.40 -12.41 -3.62
C GLY A 266 1.50 -12.67 -4.63
N PHE A 267 1.93 -11.61 -5.32
CA PHE A 267 3.12 -11.65 -6.14
C PHE A 267 3.77 -10.27 -6.18
N THR A 268 5.07 -10.26 -6.51
CA THR A 268 5.79 -9.07 -6.96
C THR A 268 6.32 -9.27 -8.37
N LEU A 269 6.38 -8.20 -9.16
CA LEU A 269 6.98 -8.20 -10.49
C LEU A 269 7.91 -7.00 -10.63
N ASP A 270 9.20 -7.26 -10.85
CA ASP A 270 10.12 -6.25 -11.39
C ASP A 270 10.04 -6.28 -12.92
N GLY A 271 9.29 -5.33 -13.49
CA GLY A 271 9.11 -5.23 -14.94
C GLY A 271 10.38 -4.92 -15.72
N SER A 272 11.41 -4.35 -15.08
CA SER A 272 12.70 -4.07 -15.71
C SER A 272 13.56 -5.34 -15.89
N ARG A 273 13.29 -6.37 -15.10
CA ARG A 273 14.02 -7.65 -15.08
C ARG A 273 13.16 -8.84 -15.50
N ASP A 274 11.86 -8.63 -15.72
CA ASP A 274 10.87 -9.70 -15.90
C ASP A 274 10.89 -10.74 -14.76
N GLU A 275 11.15 -10.26 -13.54
CA GLU A 275 11.31 -11.10 -12.36
C GLU A 275 10.00 -11.17 -11.56
N LEU A 276 9.26 -12.27 -11.74
CA LEU A 276 8.00 -12.54 -11.04
C LEU A 276 8.23 -13.49 -9.86
N VAL A 277 7.97 -12.99 -8.64
CA VAL A 277 8.01 -13.76 -7.40
C VAL A 277 6.60 -13.99 -6.89
N VAL A 278 6.24 -15.24 -6.61
CA VAL A 278 4.92 -15.60 -6.03
C VAL A 278 5.08 -15.81 -4.54
N ILE A 279 4.21 -15.16 -3.76
CA ILE A 279 4.22 -15.18 -2.30
C ILE A 279 2.93 -15.84 -1.81
N PRO A 280 2.99 -17.11 -1.39
CA PRO A 280 1.81 -17.85 -0.96
C PRO A 280 1.27 -17.28 0.36
N PRO A 281 -0.04 -17.44 0.63
CA PRO A 281 -0.59 -17.14 1.95
C PRO A 281 0.06 -18.04 3.02
N PRO A 282 0.11 -17.59 4.29
CA PRO A 282 0.58 -18.42 5.39
C PRO A 282 -0.40 -19.58 5.64
N GLN A 283 0.03 -20.62 6.36
CA GLN A 283 -0.72 -21.88 6.49
C GLN A 283 -2.14 -21.71 7.06
N GLU A 284 -2.32 -20.73 7.95
CA GLU A 284 -3.60 -20.39 8.56
C GLU A 284 -4.58 -19.66 7.63
N ALA A 285 -4.13 -19.22 6.45
CA ALA A 285 -4.91 -18.40 5.52
C ALA A 285 -5.13 -19.10 4.18
N SER A 286 -6.33 -18.88 3.61
CA SER A 286 -6.72 -19.40 2.30
C SER A 286 -6.40 -18.41 1.17
N ARG A 287 -6.14 -17.14 1.53
CA ARG A 287 -5.88 -16.06 0.60
C ARG A 287 -4.99 -14.98 1.22
N TRP A 288 -4.13 -14.39 0.40
CA TRP A 288 -3.39 -13.16 0.67
C TRP A 288 -3.65 -12.15 -0.47
N MET A 289 -3.86 -10.89 -0.12
CA MET A 289 -4.22 -9.78 -1.01
C MET A 289 -3.33 -8.57 -0.71
N PRO A 290 -2.20 -8.41 -1.42
CA PRO A 290 -1.42 -7.18 -1.37
C PRO A 290 -2.30 -5.98 -1.71
N ARG A 291 -2.15 -4.90 -0.94
CA ARG A 291 -2.82 -3.61 -1.15
C ARG A 291 -1.81 -2.54 -1.56
N ASP A 292 -0.68 -2.52 -0.88
CA ASP A 292 0.35 -1.51 -1.09
C ASP A 292 1.76 -2.10 -0.91
N ILE A 293 2.78 -1.41 -1.42
CA ILE A 293 4.18 -1.82 -1.39
C ILE A 293 5.09 -0.60 -1.24
N ASN A 294 6.01 -0.66 -0.27
CA ASN A 294 6.95 0.43 -0.04
C ASN A 294 8.21 0.31 -0.92
N GLY A 295 9.10 1.31 -0.82
CA GLY A 295 10.36 1.39 -1.56
C GLY A 295 11.35 0.27 -1.28
N THR A 296 11.24 -0.43 -0.14
CA THR A 296 12.10 -1.59 0.19
C THR A 296 11.53 -2.92 -0.31
N GLY A 297 10.30 -2.92 -0.83
CA GLY A 297 9.62 -4.12 -1.33
C GLY A 297 8.78 -4.85 -0.29
N VAL A 298 8.59 -4.27 0.90
CA VAL A 298 7.65 -4.76 1.92
C VAL A 298 6.24 -4.39 1.49
N MET A 299 5.34 -5.37 1.48
CA MET A 299 3.94 -5.20 1.12
C MET A 299 3.04 -5.24 2.35
N CYS A 300 1.96 -4.48 2.33
CA CYS A 300 0.87 -4.61 3.30
C CYS A 300 -0.43 -5.00 2.60
N GLY A 301 -1.36 -5.57 3.37
CA GLY A 301 -2.67 -5.87 2.83
C GLY A 301 -3.57 -6.67 3.76
N ALA A 302 -4.32 -7.60 3.17
CA ALA A 302 -5.24 -8.45 3.90
C ALA A 302 -5.11 -9.93 3.52
N MET A 303 -5.31 -10.80 4.49
CA MET A 303 -5.45 -12.24 4.29
C MET A 303 -6.80 -12.72 4.79
N ILE A 304 -7.26 -13.85 4.29
CA ILE A 304 -8.50 -14.49 4.73
C ILE A 304 -8.13 -15.76 5.47
N LEU A 305 -8.51 -15.87 6.74
CA LEU A 305 -8.24 -17.06 7.55
C LEU A 305 -9.04 -18.26 7.05
N SER A 306 -8.38 -19.41 6.91
CA SER A 306 -9.00 -20.67 6.49
C SER A 306 -10.03 -21.20 7.49
N SER A 307 -9.88 -20.86 8.77
CA SER A 307 -10.71 -21.39 9.86
C SER A 307 -12.11 -20.78 9.92
N ASN A 308 -12.26 -19.52 9.54
CA ASN A 308 -13.51 -18.77 9.75
C ASN A 308 -13.81 -17.71 8.69
N ASN A 309 -13.03 -17.67 7.60
CA ASN A 309 -13.19 -16.74 6.48
C ASN A 309 -13.15 -15.25 6.88
N GLN A 310 -12.54 -14.94 8.02
CA GLN A 310 -12.39 -13.55 8.46
C GLN A 310 -11.15 -12.91 7.82
N LEU A 311 -11.28 -11.65 7.44
CA LEU A 311 -10.15 -10.83 7.00
C LEU A 311 -9.22 -10.49 8.17
N ARG A 312 -7.92 -10.48 7.91
CA ARG A 312 -6.86 -10.04 8.80
C ARG A 312 -5.85 -9.16 8.09
N ALA A 313 -5.50 -8.04 8.72
CA ALA A 313 -4.37 -7.23 8.27
C ALA A 313 -3.08 -8.05 8.37
N CYS A 314 -2.24 -7.94 7.35
CA CYS A 314 -0.95 -8.61 7.29
C CYS A 314 0.07 -7.77 6.52
N VAL A 315 1.33 -8.08 6.77
CA VAL A 315 2.50 -7.51 6.11
C VAL A 315 3.33 -8.66 5.56
N ALA A 316 4.01 -8.46 4.45
CA ALA A 316 4.83 -9.48 3.83
C ALA A 316 6.12 -8.87 3.30
N ASP A 317 7.22 -9.59 3.48
CA ASP A 317 8.44 -9.41 2.70
C ASP A 317 8.60 -10.63 1.79
N GLY A 318 9.62 -10.66 0.93
CA GLY A 318 9.87 -11.80 0.04
C GLY A 318 10.04 -13.15 0.76
N SER A 319 10.16 -13.19 2.09
CA SER A 319 10.32 -14.41 2.90
C SER A 319 8.99 -15.00 3.38
N GLY A 320 7.91 -14.22 3.47
CA GLY A 320 6.62 -14.72 3.94
C GLY A 320 5.63 -13.62 4.31
N VAL A 321 4.49 -14.04 4.87
CA VAL A 321 3.38 -13.16 5.26
C VAL A 321 3.17 -13.27 6.78
N LEU A 322 3.23 -12.14 7.46
CA LEU A 322 3.01 -12.01 8.90
C LEU A 322 1.61 -11.48 9.20
N ASN A 323 0.90 -12.18 10.09
CA ASN A 323 -0.38 -11.75 10.63
C ASN A 323 -0.20 -10.62 11.66
N LEU A 324 -0.84 -9.46 11.44
CA LEU A 324 -0.73 -8.31 12.34
C LEU A 324 -1.72 -8.34 13.52
N THR A 325 -2.54 -9.38 13.65
CA THR A 325 -3.57 -9.47 14.73
C THR A 325 -2.98 -9.32 16.13
N GLN A 326 -1.74 -9.75 16.35
CA GLN A 326 -1.07 -9.63 17.64
C GLN A 326 -0.89 -8.17 18.10
N TYR A 327 -0.88 -7.21 17.16
CA TYR A 327 -0.78 -5.77 17.45
C TYR A 327 -2.15 -5.10 17.60
N ALA A 328 -3.25 -5.86 17.71
CA ALA A 328 -4.56 -5.29 17.97
C ALA A 328 -4.58 -4.60 19.35
N PRO A 329 -4.92 -3.30 19.43
CA PRO A 329 -4.99 -2.61 20.71
C PRO A 329 -6.10 -3.15 21.62
N PRO A 330 -6.03 -2.93 22.95
CA PRO A 330 -7.07 -3.36 23.88
C PRO A 330 -8.46 -2.88 23.46
N GLY A 331 -9.43 -3.80 23.44
CA GLY A 331 -10.81 -3.53 23.01
C GLY A 331 -11.07 -3.61 21.50
N VAL A 332 -10.02 -3.79 20.68
CA VAL A 332 -10.16 -4.04 19.24
C VAL A 332 -10.16 -5.55 18.99
N SER A 333 -11.26 -6.08 18.42
CA SER A 333 -11.40 -7.52 18.23
C SER A 333 -10.40 -8.10 17.23
N TYR A 334 -10.16 -7.41 16.11
CA TYR A 334 -9.10 -7.73 15.16
C TYR A 334 -8.92 -6.60 14.13
N LEU A 335 -7.72 -6.58 13.56
CA LEU A 335 -7.31 -5.72 12.45
C LEU A 335 -7.69 -6.39 11.12
N SER A 336 -8.42 -5.69 10.24
CA SER A 336 -9.04 -6.32 9.06
C SER A 336 -8.28 -6.14 7.75
N ASP A 337 -7.64 -4.99 7.52
CA ASP A 337 -7.04 -4.64 6.22
C ASP A 337 -5.99 -3.56 6.44
N ALA A 338 -4.81 -3.71 5.84
CA ALA A 338 -3.75 -2.70 5.83
C ALA A 338 -3.69 -2.06 4.43
N PRO A 339 -4.43 -0.97 4.18
CA PRO A 339 -4.54 -0.39 2.84
C PRO A 339 -3.29 0.34 2.33
N SER A 340 -2.39 0.79 3.20
CA SER A 340 -1.25 1.63 2.83
C SER A 340 -0.07 1.41 3.77
N ILE A 341 1.13 1.46 3.21
CA ILE A 341 2.43 1.36 3.89
C ILE A 341 3.39 2.43 3.35
N ARG A 342 4.09 3.11 4.25
CA ARG A 342 5.16 4.07 3.89
C ARG A 342 6.52 3.40 3.76
N ASP A 343 7.48 4.15 3.22
CA ASP A 343 8.88 3.72 3.10
C ASP A 343 9.55 3.46 4.45
N ASP A 344 9.11 4.14 5.51
CA ASP A 344 9.56 3.86 6.87
C ASP A 344 8.85 2.66 7.53
N GLY A 345 8.00 1.94 6.78
CA GLY A 345 7.24 0.77 7.24
C GLY A 345 6.00 1.09 8.07
N THR A 346 5.67 2.36 8.27
CA THR A 346 4.43 2.77 8.95
C THR A 346 3.23 2.39 8.10
N MET A 347 2.23 1.75 8.72
CA MET A 347 1.01 1.29 8.07
C MET A 347 -0.23 1.95 8.65
N VAL A 348 -1.16 2.29 7.77
CA VAL A 348 -2.55 2.51 8.13
C VAL A 348 -3.26 1.17 8.16
N ILE A 349 -4.04 0.91 9.20
CA ILE A 349 -4.79 -0.33 9.35
C ILE A 349 -6.24 -0.05 9.73
N LYS A 350 -7.16 -0.70 9.02
CA LYS A 350 -8.60 -0.65 9.30
C LYS A 350 -8.95 -1.66 10.39
N CYS A 351 -9.74 -1.24 11.37
CA CYS A 351 -10.31 -2.14 12.38
C CYS A 351 -11.82 -2.31 12.16
N ILE A 352 -12.44 -3.37 12.70
CA ILE A 352 -13.89 -3.59 12.58
C ILE A 352 -14.70 -2.76 13.59
N SER A 353 -14.08 -2.36 14.70
CA SER A 353 -14.72 -1.68 15.83
C SER A 353 -14.51 -0.16 15.80
N PHE A 354 -15.11 0.50 14.81
CA PHE A 354 -15.19 1.97 14.71
C PHE A 354 -13.87 2.76 14.54
N CYS A 355 -12.75 2.09 14.35
CA CYS A 355 -11.41 2.70 14.42
C CYS A 355 -10.55 2.44 13.19
N SER A 356 -9.50 3.24 13.08
CA SER A 356 -8.30 2.91 12.32
C SER A 356 -7.11 2.91 13.28
N VAL A 357 -6.04 2.22 12.92
CA VAL A 357 -4.85 2.06 13.72
C VAL A 357 -3.65 2.45 12.88
N LEU A 358 -2.69 3.16 13.47
CA LEU A 358 -1.36 3.30 12.92
C LEU A 358 -0.44 2.31 13.59
N LEU A 359 0.24 1.52 12.77
CA LEU A 359 1.37 0.71 13.19
C LEU A 359 2.63 1.35 12.65
N TRP A 360 3.55 1.79 13.51
CA TRP A 360 4.88 2.20 13.09
C TRP A 360 5.91 1.18 13.57
N PRO A 361 6.92 0.85 12.75
CA PRO A 361 7.97 -0.05 13.14
C PRO A 361 8.63 0.37 14.44
N VAL A 362 8.91 -0.63 15.28
CA VAL A 362 9.81 -0.48 16.41
C VAL A 362 11.15 -1.04 15.95
N ASP A 363 12.16 -0.17 15.98
CA ASP A 363 13.53 -0.61 15.77
C ASP A 363 13.86 -1.69 16.78
N ALA A 364 14.52 -2.76 16.33
CA ALA A 364 15.14 -3.71 17.23
C ALA A 364 15.97 -2.93 18.24
N SER A 365 15.77 -3.17 19.54
CA SER A 365 16.76 -2.68 20.49
C SER A 365 18.11 -3.28 20.08
N VAL A 366 19.17 -2.46 20.06
CA VAL A 366 20.48 -2.92 19.56
C VAL A 366 20.85 -4.21 20.29
N GLY A 367 20.99 -5.33 19.56
CA GLY A 367 21.26 -6.65 20.13
C GLY A 367 20.06 -7.58 20.35
N ASP A 368 18.82 -7.12 20.22
CA ASP A 368 17.58 -7.94 20.26
C ASP A 368 17.32 -8.50 18.86
N VAL A 369 18.09 -9.53 18.51
CA VAL A 369 18.15 -10.15 17.18
C VAL A 369 16.91 -10.99 16.90
N ASN A 370 16.31 -11.57 17.95
CA ASN A 370 15.11 -12.39 17.79
C ASN A 370 13.79 -11.60 17.96
N CYS A 371 13.89 -10.29 18.23
CA CYS A 371 12.79 -9.37 18.37
C CYS A 371 11.80 -9.74 19.50
N ASP A 372 12.27 -10.38 20.58
CA ASP A 372 11.42 -10.77 21.71
C ASP A 372 11.25 -9.66 22.77
N GLY A 373 11.84 -8.50 22.51
CA GLY A 373 11.77 -7.31 23.36
C GLY A 373 12.80 -7.33 24.49
N THR A 374 13.67 -8.34 24.54
CA THR A 374 14.78 -8.44 25.47
C THR A 374 16.04 -8.88 24.75
N VAL A 375 17.20 -8.47 25.26
CA VAL A 375 18.51 -8.92 24.76
C VAL A 375 19.03 -9.96 25.73
N GLY A 376 19.14 -11.20 25.28
CA GLY A 376 19.47 -12.34 26.11
C GLY A 376 20.03 -13.55 25.37
N PRO A 377 19.97 -14.75 25.98
CA PRO A 377 20.59 -15.96 25.45
C PRO A 377 20.02 -16.41 24.11
N LYS A 378 18.77 -16.05 23.81
CA LYS A 378 18.14 -16.40 22.53
C LYS A 378 18.66 -15.55 21.38
N ASP A 379 19.00 -14.29 21.63
CA ASP A 379 19.64 -13.41 20.63
C ASP A 379 21.05 -13.89 20.32
N VAL A 380 21.79 -14.29 21.36
CA VAL A 380 23.09 -14.96 21.19
C VAL A 380 22.95 -16.22 20.34
N ALA A 381 21.93 -17.05 20.62
CA ALA A 381 21.69 -18.24 19.82
C ALA A 381 21.34 -17.89 18.36
N ALA A 382 20.58 -16.80 18.12
CA ALA A 382 20.26 -16.33 16.77
C ALA A 382 21.51 -15.89 16.01
N VAL A 383 22.39 -15.08 16.62
CA VAL A 383 23.68 -14.69 16.02
C VAL A 383 24.57 -15.89 15.74
N ILE A 384 24.69 -16.83 16.68
CA ILE A 384 25.48 -18.05 16.50
C ILE A 384 24.93 -18.92 15.37
N ASN A 385 23.61 -19.02 15.24
CA ASN A 385 22.98 -19.81 14.17
C ASN A 385 23.17 -19.16 12.79
N ALA A 386 23.31 -17.84 12.73
CA ALA A 386 23.54 -17.09 11.50
C ALA A 386 25.03 -16.84 11.21
N TRP A 387 25.97 -17.42 11.97
CA TRP A 387 27.39 -17.12 11.87
C TRP A 387 27.96 -17.29 10.45
N GLY A 388 28.59 -16.24 9.95
CA GLY A 388 29.14 -16.15 8.59
C GLY A 388 28.11 -15.92 7.49
N ALA A 389 26.82 -15.76 7.82
CA ALA A 389 25.77 -15.41 6.86
C ALA A 389 25.70 -13.90 6.62
N LYS A 390 24.87 -13.50 5.65
CA LYS A 390 24.47 -12.12 5.39
C LYS A 390 23.05 -11.89 5.91
N ASP A 391 22.81 -12.29 7.14
CA ASP A 391 21.51 -12.16 7.78
C ASP A 391 21.42 -10.77 8.42
N SER A 392 20.58 -9.90 7.87
CA SER A 392 20.47 -8.51 8.34
C SER A 392 19.92 -8.37 9.76
N ALA A 393 19.23 -9.39 10.29
CA ALA A 393 18.75 -9.35 11.67
C ALA A 393 19.89 -9.69 12.64
N ALA A 394 20.78 -10.62 12.28
CA ALA A 394 21.91 -11.03 13.09
C ALA A 394 23.20 -10.21 12.85
N ASP A 395 23.31 -9.52 11.72
CA ASP A 395 24.38 -8.55 11.37
C ASP A 395 24.08 -7.20 12.05
N THR A 396 24.16 -7.21 13.38
CA THR A 396 23.84 -6.09 14.27
C THR A 396 24.73 -4.85 14.08
N ASN A 397 25.91 -5.00 13.46
CA ASN A 397 26.79 -3.87 13.14
C ASN A 397 26.68 -3.40 11.68
N ALA A 398 25.91 -4.13 10.86
CA ALA A 398 25.65 -3.89 9.44
C ALA A 398 26.91 -3.83 8.56
N ASP A 399 27.93 -4.63 8.87
CA ASP A 399 29.17 -4.71 8.08
C ASP A 399 29.09 -5.74 6.92
N GLY A 400 27.98 -6.48 6.86
CA GLY A 400 27.65 -7.41 5.79
C GLY A 400 28.04 -8.86 6.08
N VAL A 401 28.49 -9.20 7.30
CA VAL A 401 28.74 -10.58 7.73
C VAL A 401 28.45 -10.76 9.23
N VAL A 402 27.72 -11.81 9.59
CA VAL A 402 27.47 -12.13 11.01
C VAL A 402 28.72 -12.75 11.64
N ASP A 403 29.38 -12.06 12.57
CA ASP A 403 30.58 -12.57 13.25
C ASP A 403 30.71 -12.20 14.74
N GLY A 404 31.94 -12.26 15.26
CA GLY A 404 32.22 -11.93 16.67
C GLY A 404 31.96 -10.48 17.04
N ALA A 405 31.98 -9.56 16.07
CA ALA A 405 31.61 -8.17 16.28
C ALA A 405 30.11 -8.05 16.59
N ASP A 406 29.26 -8.79 15.89
CA ASP A 406 27.81 -8.80 16.15
C ASP A 406 27.46 -9.41 17.49
N LEU A 407 28.10 -10.53 17.82
CA LEU A 407 27.96 -11.11 19.14
C LEU A 407 28.41 -10.12 20.23
N GLY A 408 29.45 -9.32 19.97
CA GLY A 408 29.89 -8.25 20.84
C GLY A 408 28.80 -7.19 21.07
N VAL A 409 28.05 -6.81 20.04
CA VAL A 409 26.92 -5.88 20.12
C VAL A 409 25.78 -6.45 20.96
N VAL A 410 25.39 -7.73 20.74
CA VAL A 410 24.37 -8.41 21.55
C VAL A 410 24.76 -8.42 23.03
N LEU A 411 25.99 -8.85 23.33
CA LEU A 411 26.47 -8.93 24.72
C LEU A 411 26.59 -7.55 25.39
N ALA A 412 26.93 -6.50 24.64
CA ALA A 412 27.03 -5.14 25.17
C ALA A 412 25.67 -4.54 25.56
N ASN A 413 24.57 -5.05 25.02
CA ASN A 413 23.22 -4.54 25.23
C ASN A 413 22.32 -5.48 26.02
N TRP A 414 22.91 -6.41 26.78
CA TRP A 414 22.18 -7.42 27.56
C TRP A 414 21.15 -6.79 28.53
N THR A 415 19.89 -7.19 28.44
CA THR A 415 18.80 -6.68 29.30
C THR A 415 18.14 -7.75 30.17
N GLN A 416 18.38 -9.04 29.91
CA GLN A 416 17.81 -10.13 30.70
C GLN A 416 18.66 -10.42 31.95
N GLY A 417 18.16 -10.03 33.12
CA GLY A 417 18.82 -10.22 34.43
C GLY A 417 18.57 -11.57 35.10
#